data_AF-A0A2T9X1L1-F1
#
_entry.id   AF-A0A2T9X1L1-F1
#
_cell.length_a   1.000
_cell.length_b   1.000
_cell.length_c   1.000
_cell.angle_alpha   90.00
_cell.angle_beta   90.00
_cell.angle_gamma   90.00
#
_symmetry.space_group_name_H-M   'P 1'
#
loop_
_entity.id
_entity.type
_entity.pdbx_description
1 polymer ?
#
loop_
_entity_poly.entity_id
_entity_poly.type
_entity_poly.pdbx_seq_one_letter_code
_entity_poly.pdbx_strand_id
1 'polypeptide(L)' 'MLKHKKYLYVDTGKYFIKVRVLKNRDENSPDSYIVVSKNIKKPRNALVKKLEDLPIEVRDKISKLA' A
#
# COMPACT_ATOMS: atom_id res chain seq x y z
N MET A 1 -1.05 -13.46 10.32
CA MET A 1 -0.56 -13.74 8.95
C MET A 1 -1.57 -13.15 7.97
N LEU A 2 -1.18 -12.21 7.10
CA LEU A 2 -2.09 -11.59 6.13
C LEU A 2 -2.57 -12.68 5.18
N LYS A 3 -3.78 -13.20 5.43
CA LYS A 3 -4.28 -14.53 5.04
C LYS A 3 -4.11 -14.92 3.56
N HIS A 4 -3.78 -13.98 2.67
CA HIS A 4 -3.55 -14.22 1.24
C HIS A 4 -2.54 -13.27 0.54
N LYS A 5 -1.62 -12.59 1.25
CA LYS A 5 -0.76 -11.51 0.68
C LYS A 5 -1.56 -10.42 -0.06
N LYS A 6 -2.85 -10.26 0.26
CA LYS A 6 -3.79 -9.29 -0.36
C LYS A 6 -3.64 -7.88 0.21
N TYR A 7 -2.88 -7.70 1.28
CA TYR A 7 -2.64 -6.40 1.88
C TYR A 7 -1.15 -6.19 2.04
N LEU A 8 -0.73 -4.94 1.87
CA LEU A 8 0.58 -4.46 2.18
C LEU A 8 0.46 -3.14 2.94
N TYR A 9 1.55 -2.71 3.54
CA TYR A 9 1.66 -1.38 4.11
C TYR A 9 2.67 -0.59 3.31
N VAL A 10 2.39 0.68 3.11
CA VAL A 10 3.28 1.62 2.44
C VAL A 10 3.87 2.53 3.49
N ASP A 11 5.19 2.57 3.57
CA ASP A 11 5.90 3.50 4.44
C ASP A 11 5.99 4.87 3.77
N THR A 12 5.48 5.89 4.47
CA THR A 12 5.57 7.30 4.05
C THR A 12 6.62 8.09 4.83
N GLY A 13 7.35 7.44 5.73
CA GLY A 13 8.30 8.07 6.67
C GLY A 13 7.63 8.68 7.90
N LYS A 14 6.36 9.10 7.81
CA LYS A 14 5.57 9.62 8.94
C LYS A 14 4.52 8.64 9.46
N TYR A 15 3.91 7.87 8.56
CA TYR A 15 2.89 6.87 8.89
C TYR A 15 2.84 5.78 7.83
N PHE A 16 2.17 4.69 8.14
CA PHE A 16 2.00 3.53 7.28
C PHE A 16 0.59 3.52 6.68
N ILE A 17 0.47 3.44 5.36
CA ILE A 17 -0.82 3.30 4.70
C ILE A 17 -1.08 1.84 4.40
N LYS A 18 -2.20 1.31 4.89
CA LYS A 18 -2.67 -0.03 4.55
C LYS A 18 -3.27 0.01 3.15
N VAL A 19 -2.71 -0.77 2.25
CA VAL A 19 -3.16 -0.89 0.86
C VAL A 19 -3.56 -2.33 0.61
N ARG A 20 -4.71 -2.52 -0.06
CA ARG A 20 -5.17 -3.81 -0.55
C ARG A 20 -4.75 -3.95 -2.01
N VAL A 21 -4.11 -5.08 -2.32
CA VAL A 21 -3.72 -5.45 -3.69
C VAL A 21 -4.74 -6.45 -4.24
N LEU A 22 -5.37 -6.08 -5.35
CA LEU A 22 -6.25 -6.95 -6.12
C LEU A 22 -5.40 -7.78 -7.09
N LYS A 23 -5.38 -9.10 -6.90
CA LYS A 23 -4.59 -10.03 -7.73
C LYS A 23 -5.22 -10.37 -9.08
N ASN A 24 -6.46 -9.94 -9.31
CA ASN A 24 -7.23 -10.26 -10.52
C ASN A 24 -7.15 -9.14 -11.57
N ARG A 25 -6.23 -8.19 -11.35
CA ARG A 25 -5.95 -7.03 -12.22
C ARG A 25 -4.45 -7.03 -12.48
N ASP A 26 -4.05 -6.43 -13.61
CA ASP A 26 -2.64 -6.27 -13.96
C ASP A 26 -1.82 -5.69 -12.81
N GLU A 27 -0.67 -6.29 -12.51
CA GLU A 27 0.19 -5.87 -11.39
C GLU A 27 0.72 -4.44 -11.56
N ASN A 28 0.81 -3.98 -12.82
CA ASN A 28 1.19 -2.61 -13.17
C ASN A 28 0.02 -1.63 -13.18
N SER A 29 -1.22 -2.11 -13.07
CA SER A 29 -2.39 -1.24 -13.10
C SER A 29 -2.58 -0.55 -11.73
N PRO A 30 -2.73 0.78 -11.70
CA PRO A 30 -3.01 1.56 -10.48
C PRO A 30 -4.30 1.11 -9.79
N ASP A 31 -5.26 0.58 -10.55
CA ASP A 31 -6.55 0.08 -10.09
C ASP A 31 -6.43 -1.22 -9.28
N SER A 32 -5.26 -1.85 -9.30
CA SER A 32 -4.95 -3.01 -8.48
C SER A 32 -4.71 -2.62 -7.01
N TYR A 33 -4.49 -1.33 -6.71
CA TYR A 33 -4.16 -0.84 -5.37
C TYR A 33 -5.30 -0.01 -4.78
N ILE A 34 -5.91 -0.52 -3.72
CA ILE A 34 -6.96 0.18 -2.97
C ILE A 34 -6.38 0.65 -1.65
N VAL A 35 -6.38 1.96 -1.42
CA VAL A 35 -6.03 2.52 -0.11
C VAL A 35 -7.15 2.22 0.88
N VAL A 36 -6.82 1.58 1.99
CA VAL A 36 -7.79 1.14 2.99
C VAL A 36 -7.79 2.06 4.20
N SER A 37 -6.62 2.34 4.77
CA SER A 37 -6.52 3.13 6.00
C SER A 37 -5.12 3.70 6.23
N LYS A 38 -5.06 4.87 6.89
CA LYS A 38 -3.83 5.46 7.41
C LYS A 38 -3.56 4.93 8.82
N ASN A 39 -2.34 4.48 9.09
CA ASN A 39 -1.94 3.87 10.36
C ASN A 39 -0.63 4.50 10.85
N ILE A 40 -0.60 5.01 12.07
CA ILE A 40 0.63 5.66 12.60
C ILE A 40 1.64 4.61 13.06
N LYS A 41 1.18 3.44 13.52
CA LYS A 41 2.05 2.38 14.05
C LYS A 41 2.57 1.46 12.94
N LYS A 42 3.87 1.16 13.00
CA LYS A 42 4.51 0.17 12.13
C LYS A 42 3.86 -1.21 12.35
N PRO A 43 3.38 -1.88 11.29
CA PRO A 43 2.83 -3.22 11.43
C PRO A 43 3.96 -4.21 11.73
N ARG A 44 3.79 -5.06 12.76
CA ARG A 44 4.84 -6.00 13.21
C ARG A 44 5.07 -7.18 12.24
N ASN A 45 4.00 -7.73 11.66
CA ASN A 45 4.04 -8.95 10.83
C ASN A 45 3.42 -8.73 9.43
N ALA A 46 3.63 -7.55 8.84
CA ALA A 46 3.09 -7.22 7.53
C ALA A 46 4.21 -6.84 6.57
N LEU A 47 3.96 -7.07 5.28
CA LEU A 47 4.86 -6.65 4.21
C LEU A 47 4.76 -5.13 4.07
N VAL A 48 5.89 -4.45 4.26
CA VAL A 48 6.01 -3.01 4.12
C VAL A 48 6.81 -2.72 2.84
N LYS A 49 6.25 -1.92 1.93
CA LYS A 49 6.95 -1.37 0.76
C LYS A 49 7.23 0.11 0.98
N LYS A 50 8.30 0.62 0.37
CA LYS A 50 8.52 2.07 0.31
C LYS A 50 7.62 2.69 -0.76
N LEU A 51 7.38 3.99 -0.64
CA LEU A 51 6.65 4.77 -1.64
C LEU A 51 7.30 4.72 -3.04
N GLU A 52 8.61 4.55 -3.10
CA GLU A 52 9.40 4.47 -4.32
C GLU A 52 9.22 3.13 -5.08
N ASP A 53 8.88 2.06 -4.36
CA ASP A 53 8.67 0.71 -4.94
C ASP A 53 7.25 0.52 -5.52
N LEU A 54 6.46 1.60 -5.54
CA LEU A 54 5.08 1.60 -6.01
C LEU A 54 4.98 2.31 -7.37
N PRO A 55 4.02 1.89 -8.21
CA PRO A 55 3.70 2.61 -9.43
C PRO A 55 3.42 4.09 -9.15
N ILE A 56 3.83 4.96 -10.07
CA ILE A 56 3.78 6.43 -9.90
C ILE A 56 2.37 6.94 -9.57
N GLU A 57 1.35 6.33 -10.16
CA GLU A 57 -0.05 6.68 -9.94
C GLU A 57 -0.55 6.34 -8.53
N VAL A 58 -0.09 5.23 -7.97
CA VAL A 58 -0.41 4.83 -6.59
C VAL A 58 0.30 5.76 -5.60
N ARG A 59 1.55 6.11 -5.92
CA ARG A 59 2.32 7.12 -5.17
C ARG A 59 1.62 8.47 -5.17
N ASP A 60 1.11 8.93 -6.32
CA ASP A 60 0.39 10.21 -6.41
C ASP A 60 -0.92 10.19 -5.61
N LYS A 61 -1.70 9.11 -5.69
CA LYS A 61 -2.91 8.91 -4.87
C LYS A 61 -2.58 8.94 -3.37
N ILE A 62 -1.52 8.26 -2.95
CA ILE A 62 -1.07 8.24 -1.56
C ILE A 62 -0.60 9.62 -1.12
N SER A 63 0.17 10.33 -1.96
CA SER A 63 0.70 11.67 -1.67
C SER A 63 -0.41 12.72 -1.54
N LYS A 64 -1.53 12.57 -2.26
CA LYS A 64 -2.71 13.44 -2.12
C LYS A 64 -3.52 13.18 -0.84
N LEU A 65 -3.44 11.96 -0.30
CA LEU A 65 -4.07 11.58 0.97
C LEU A 65 -3.20 11.92 2.19
N ALA A 66 -1.99 12.43 1.95
CA ALA A 66 -0.92 12.49 2.93
C ALA A 66 -1.01 13.66 3.89
#